data_AF-O17962-F1
#
_entry.id   AF-O17962-F1
#
_cell.length_a   1.000
_cell.length_b   1.000
_cell.length_c   1.000
_cell.angle_alpha   90.00
_cell.angle_beta   90.00
_cell.angle_gamma   90.00
#
_symmetry.space_group_name_H-M   'P 1'
#
loop_
_entity.id
_entity.type
_entity.pdbx_description
1 polymer ?
#
loop_
_entity_poly.entity_id
_entity_poly.type
_entity_poly.pdbx_seq_one_letter_code
_entity_poly.pdbx_strand_id
1 'polypeptide(L)'
;MFQQLLIFLVLIEALLACIPTQQIEPPTEAPFPCNVCSKIYNSGCQGFGLPSASNWCSTAAQVPVSYTLGVGPSEASSLPDVCSSQFTCPAGTFIKVTLINGVTVISGNTNGAPQVVYCFETGAYAATWWVHIDDDDHSYDISSIECKNL
;
A
#
# COMPACT_ATOMS: atom_id res chain seq x y z
N MET A 1 31.82 18.36 -48.63
CA MET A 1 30.89 17.51 -47.84
C MET A 1 31.60 16.42 -47.04
N PHE A 2 32.61 15.71 -47.59
CA PHE A 2 33.32 14.63 -46.89
C PHE A 2 33.94 15.03 -45.54
N GLN A 3 34.46 16.25 -45.42
CA GLN A 3 35.05 16.77 -44.17
C GLN A 3 34.01 17.05 -43.07
N GLN A 4 32.76 17.34 -43.42
CA GLN A 4 31.67 17.49 -42.44
C GLN A 4 31.28 16.13 -41.84
N LEU A 5 31.36 15.04 -42.62
CA LEU A 5 31.01 13.70 -42.15
C LEU A 5 31.98 13.18 -41.08
N LEU A 6 33.29 13.45 -41.24
CA LEU A 6 34.32 13.05 -40.28
C LEU A 6 34.20 13.76 -38.93
N ILE A 7 33.85 15.06 -38.91
CA ILE A 7 33.63 15.81 -37.66
C ILE A 7 32.41 15.27 -36.90
N PHE A 8 31.36 14.87 -37.62
CA PHE A 8 30.17 14.28 -37.02
C PHE A 8 30.46 12.94 -36.32
N LEU A 9 31.28 12.07 -36.91
CA LEU A 9 31.61 10.76 -36.31
C LEU A 9 32.39 10.91 -34.99
N VAL A 10 33.37 11.82 -34.93
CA VAL A 10 34.16 12.05 -33.71
C VAL A 10 33.30 12.61 -32.56
N LEU A 11 32.33 13.48 -32.88
CA LEU A 11 31.38 14.01 -31.88
C LEU A 11 30.45 12.93 -31.32
N ILE A 12 30.08 11.92 -32.12
CA ILE A 12 29.22 10.83 -31.67
C ILE A 12 29.96 9.96 -30.64
N GLU A 13 31.22 9.57 -30.91
CA GLU A 13 32.00 8.75 -29.98
C GLU A 13 32.25 9.46 -28.63
N ALA A 14 32.50 10.77 -28.65
CA ALA A 14 32.72 11.55 -27.43
C ALA A 14 31.46 11.67 -26.54
N LEU A 15 30.27 11.65 -27.12
CA LEU A 15 29.00 11.72 -26.37
C LEU A 15 28.60 10.38 -25.75
N LEU A 16 29.01 9.24 -26.33
CA LEU A 16 28.63 7.92 -25.82
C LEU A 16 29.47 7.43 -24.63
N ALA A 17 30.67 7.98 -24.39
CA ALA A 17 31.60 7.42 -23.41
C ALA A 17 31.36 7.86 -21.95
N CYS A 18 30.53 8.88 -21.69
CA CYS A 18 30.52 9.53 -20.37
C CYS A 18 29.13 9.71 -19.76
N ILE A 19 28.23 8.72 -19.92
CA ILE A 19 27.03 8.63 -19.07
C ILE A 19 27.36 7.66 -17.94
N PRO A 20 27.64 8.14 -16.71
CA PRO A 20 27.78 7.25 -15.56
C PRO A 20 26.41 6.62 -15.31
N THR A 21 26.29 5.31 -15.56
CA THR A 21 25.19 4.53 -15.02
C THR A 21 25.39 4.42 -13.52
N GLN A 22 25.00 5.47 -12.78
CA GLN A 22 24.75 5.35 -11.35
C GLN A 22 23.70 4.25 -11.23
N GLN A 23 24.12 3.04 -10.87
CA GLN A 23 23.20 2.03 -10.36
C GLN A 23 22.70 2.57 -9.03
N ILE A 24 21.64 3.38 -9.09
CA ILE A 24 20.85 3.68 -7.92
C ILE A 24 20.26 2.34 -7.53
N GLU A 25 20.85 1.69 -6.52
CA GLU A 25 20.23 0.55 -5.88
C GLU A 25 18.80 0.99 -5.53
N PRO A 26 17.78 0.25 -5.96
CA PRO A 26 16.41 0.61 -5.63
C PRO A 26 16.31 0.73 -4.12
N PRO A 27 15.64 1.77 -3.59
CA PRO A 27 15.53 1.94 -2.15
C PRO A 27 15.00 0.64 -1.55
N THR A 28 15.79 0.02 -0.67
CA THR A 28 15.36 -1.15 0.09
C THR A 28 14.10 -0.76 0.84
N GLU A 29 12.97 -1.41 0.54
CA GLU A 29 11.72 -1.22 1.28
C GLU A 29 12.05 -1.34 2.78
N ALA A 30 11.60 -0.36 3.57
CA ALA A 30 11.82 -0.40 5.01
C ALA A 30 11.27 -1.73 5.56
N PRO A 31 11.99 -2.40 6.48
CA PRO A 31 11.52 -3.63 7.08
C PRO A 31 10.13 -3.46 7.68
N PHE A 32 9.28 -4.48 7.52
CA PHE A 32 7.97 -4.51 8.13
C PHE A 32 8.10 -4.45 9.67
N PRO A 33 7.44 -3.49 10.36
CA PRO A 33 7.79 -3.16 11.74
C PRO A 33 7.12 -4.02 12.81
N CYS A 34 6.12 -4.83 12.44
CA CYS A 34 5.31 -5.60 13.37
C CYS A 34 5.85 -7.03 13.55
N ASN A 35 5.68 -7.64 14.72
CA ASN A 35 6.34 -8.92 15.05
C ASN A 35 5.41 -10.11 14.90
N VAL A 36 4.15 -9.95 15.33
CA VAL A 36 3.13 -11.00 15.35
C VAL A 36 2.08 -10.79 14.25
N CYS A 37 1.71 -9.53 14.02
CA CYS A 37 0.77 -9.17 12.97
C CYS A 37 1.41 -9.31 11.58
N SER A 38 0.70 -9.87 10.60
CA SER A 38 1.14 -9.88 9.20
C SER A 38 0.65 -8.65 8.43
N LYS A 39 1.15 -8.41 7.21
CA LYS A 39 0.59 -7.38 6.31
C LYS A 39 -0.88 -7.72 6.00
N ILE A 40 -1.78 -6.74 6.16
CA ILE A 40 -3.24 -6.90 5.98
C ILE A 40 -3.76 -6.46 4.61
N TYR A 41 -3.03 -5.57 3.94
CA TYR A 41 -3.44 -5.10 2.62
C TYR A 41 -3.39 -6.26 1.62
N ASN A 42 -4.44 -6.42 0.82
CA ASN A 42 -4.60 -7.56 -0.08
C ASN A 42 -3.46 -7.63 -1.11
N SER A 43 -2.62 -8.66 -0.98
CA SER A 43 -1.49 -8.91 -1.89
C SER A 43 -1.93 -9.46 -3.26
N GLY A 44 -3.20 -9.81 -3.43
CA GLY A 44 -3.78 -10.30 -4.69
C GLY A 44 -4.12 -9.18 -5.69
N CYS A 45 -4.00 -7.91 -5.31
CA CYS A 45 -4.26 -6.80 -6.21
C CYS A 45 -3.22 -6.69 -7.31
N GLN A 46 -3.67 -6.74 -8.57
CA GLN A 46 -2.81 -6.68 -9.76
C GLN A 46 -2.62 -5.26 -10.29
N GLY A 47 -3.38 -4.29 -9.76
CA GLY A 47 -3.32 -2.89 -10.15
C GLY A 47 -4.39 -2.50 -11.17
N PHE A 48 -4.30 -1.25 -11.61
CA PHE A 48 -5.29 -0.63 -12.51
C PHE A 48 -5.60 -1.49 -13.74
N GLY A 49 -6.88 -1.78 -13.95
CA GLY A 49 -7.38 -2.50 -15.11
C GLY A 49 -7.11 -4.01 -15.12
N LEU A 50 -6.58 -4.58 -14.03
CA LEU A 50 -6.28 -6.01 -13.91
C LEU A 50 -7.09 -6.67 -12.76
N PRO A 51 -7.72 -7.84 -12.98
CA PRO A 51 -7.75 -8.62 -14.23
C PRO A 51 -8.62 -8.02 -15.35
N SER A 52 -9.49 -7.06 -15.05
CA SER A 52 -10.27 -6.36 -16.07
C SER A 52 -10.48 -4.88 -15.73
N ALA A 53 -10.85 -4.09 -16.74
CA ALA A 53 -11.12 -2.66 -16.60
C ALA A 53 -12.24 -2.32 -15.58
N SER A 54 -13.19 -3.24 -15.38
CA SER A 54 -14.31 -3.08 -14.44
C SER A 54 -14.15 -3.89 -13.15
N ASN A 55 -13.09 -4.68 -13.00
CA ASN A 55 -12.86 -5.46 -11.81
C ASN A 55 -11.35 -5.54 -11.54
N TRP A 56 -10.86 -4.55 -10.79
CA TRP A 56 -9.48 -4.39 -10.39
C TRP A 56 -9.39 -3.84 -8.96
N CYS A 57 -8.19 -3.89 -8.40
CA CYS A 57 -7.87 -3.21 -7.15
C CYS A 57 -6.44 -2.69 -7.19
N SER A 58 -6.19 -1.63 -6.44
CA SER A 58 -4.87 -1.00 -6.38
C SER A 58 -3.89 -1.90 -5.63
N THR A 59 -2.65 -1.98 -6.12
CA THR A 59 -1.56 -2.67 -5.41
C THR A 59 -1.14 -1.85 -4.18
N ALA A 60 -0.48 -2.50 -3.22
CA ALA A 60 0.13 -1.81 -2.08
C ALA A 60 1.24 -0.81 -2.48
N ALA A 61 1.76 -0.86 -3.71
CA ALA A 61 2.71 0.14 -4.23
C ALA A 61 2.00 1.37 -4.83
N GLN A 62 0.74 1.22 -5.24
CA GLN A 62 -0.10 2.31 -5.76
C GLN A 62 -0.86 3.05 -4.66
N VAL A 63 -0.91 2.45 -3.47
CA VAL A 63 -1.55 3.01 -2.28
C VAL A 63 -0.45 3.23 -1.24
N PRO A 64 -0.32 4.41 -0.62
CA PRO A 64 0.71 4.65 0.40
C PRO A 64 0.34 3.94 1.72
N VAL A 65 0.38 2.61 1.72
CA VAL A 65 0.10 1.78 2.89
C VAL A 65 1.30 1.84 3.83
N SER A 66 1.10 2.40 5.02
CA SER A 66 2.13 2.46 6.06
C SER A 66 1.76 1.59 7.24
N TYR A 67 2.74 0.87 7.77
CA TYR A 67 2.62 0.07 9.00
C TYR A 67 3.45 0.71 10.11
N THR A 68 2.94 0.69 11.34
CA THR A 68 3.62 1.25 12.53
C THR A 68 3.40 0.34 13.74
N LEU A 69 4.46 0.09 14.51
CA LEU A 69 4.39 -0.60 15.80
C LEU A 69 4.47 0.42 16.94
N GLY A 70 3.63 0.26 17.97
CA GLY A 70 3.83 0.88 19.29
C GLY A 70 2.82 1.96 19.67
N VAL A 71 2.18 2.62 18.72
CA VAL A 71 1.00 3.48 18.96
C VAL A 71 0.02 3.26 17.82
N GLY A 72 -1.21 2.86 18.16
CA GLY A 72 -2.30 2.79 17.17
C GLY A 72 -2.76 4.19 16.72
N PRO A 73 -3.77 4.28 15.83
CA PRO A 73 -4.52 5.53 15.64
C PRO A 73 -4.99 6.11 16.98
N SER A 74 -5.44 7.37 17.00
CA SER A 74 -6.05 8.00 18.20
C SER A 74 -7.03 7.06 18.92
N GLU A 75 -7.82 6.31 18.17
CA GLU A 75 -8.79 5.31 18.64
C GLU A 75 -8.16 4.15 19.43
N ALA A 76 -6.96 3.69 19.05
CA ALA A 76 -6.23 2.59 19.69
C ALA A 76 -4.99 3.08 20.48
N SER A 77 -4.85 4.40 20.66
CA SER A 77 -3.69 5.03 21.33
C SER A 77 -3.52 4.62 22.79
N SER A 78 -4.55 4.04 23.40
CA SER A 78 -4.55 3.53 24.78
C SER A 78 -4.02 2.10 24.90
N LEU A 79 -3.78 1.39 23.80
CA LEU A 79 -3.37 -0.01 23.79
C LEU A 79 -1.85 -0.09 23.53
N PRO A 80 -1.03 -0.49 24.52
CA PRO A 80 0.37 -0.82 24.25
C PRO A 80 0.45 -2.03 23.31
N ASP A 81 1.52 -2.10 22.51
CA ASP A 81 1.83 -3.24 21.64
C ASP A 81 0.79 -3.53 20.55
N VAL A 82 0.43 -2.48 19.81
CA VAL A 82 -0.44 -2.58 18.63
C VAL A 82 0.34 -2.26 17.37
N CYS A 83 0.20 -3.12 16.37
CA CYS A 83 0.52 -2.85 14.99
C CYS A 83 -0.65 -2.10 14.35
N SER A 84 -0.40 -0.97 13.71
CA SER A 84 -1.42 -0.25 12.94
C SER A 84 -1.02 -0.14 11.48
N SER A 85 -2.03 -0.06 10.62
CA SER A 85 -1.86 0.26 9.20
C SER A 85 -2.82 1.36 8.82
N GLN A 86 -2.34 2.31 8.01
CA GLN A 86 -3.15 3.40 7.49
C GLN A 86 -2.91 3.61 6.00
N PHE A 87 -3.96 4.00 5.28
CA PHE A 87 -3.88 4.38 3.88
C PHE A 87 -5.12 5.15 3.42
N THR A 88 -4.99 5.89 2.32
CA THR A 88 -6.12 6.52 1.62
C THR A 88 -6.25 5.90 0.24
N CYS A 89 -7.46 5.48 -0.13
CA CYS A 89 -7.70 4.94 -1.46
C CYS A 89 -7.65 6.04 -2.54
N PRO A 90 -7.02 5.76 -3.71
CA PRO A 90 -6.98 6.70 -4.81
C PRO A 90 -8.38 6.94 -5.40
N ALA A 91 -8.54 8.06 -6.10
CA ALA A 91 -9.78 8.40 -6.77
C ALA A 91 -10.28 7.27 -7.70
N GLY A 92 -11.59 7.04 -7.71
CA GLY A 92 -12.22 5.97 -8.48
C GLY A 92 -12.16 4.58 -7.82
N THR A 93 -11.61 4.49 -6.61
CA THR A 93 -11.63 3.27 -5.80
C THR A 93 -12.27 3.50 -4.44
N PHE A 94 -12.75 2.41 -3.84
CA PHE A 94 -13.47 2.34 -2.59
C PHE A 94 -12.76 1.36 -1.65
N ILE A 95 -12.94 1.54 -0.36
CA ILE A 95 -12.37 0.63 0.64
C ILE A 95 -13.23 -0.63 0.60
N LYS A 96 -12.63 -1.75 0.22
CA LYS A 96 -13.25 -3.06 0.38
C LYS A 96 -12.62 -3.76 1.57
N VAL A 97 -13.46 -4.11 2.53
CA VAL A 97 -13.10 -4.91 3.70
C VAL A 97 -13.63 -6.32 3.49
N THR A 98 -12.81 -7.33 3.73
CA THR A 98 -13.26 -8.72 3.86
C THR A 98 -13.17 -9.11 5.33
N LEU A 99 -14.32 -9.36 5.96
CA LEU A 99 -14.39 -9.85 7.33
C LEU A 99 -13.79 -11.26 7.44
N ILE A 100 -13.44 -11.70 8.65
CA ILE A 100 -12.87 -13.05 8.85
C ILE A 100 -13.85 -14.16 8.44
N ASN A 101 -15.15 -13.88 8.53
CA ASN A 101 -16.22 -14.80 8.12
C ASN A 101 -16.49 -14.83 6.60
N GLY A 102 -15.71 -14.08 5.81
CA GLY A 102 -15.80 -14.02 4.35
C GLY A 102 -16.82 -13.02 3.79
N VAL A 103 -17.57 -12.32 4.64
CA VAL A 103 -18.46 -11.23 4.21
C VAL A 103 -17.61 -10.06 3.73
N THR A 104 -17.96 -9.49 2.57
CA THR A 104 -17.30 -8.29 2.05
C THR A 104 -18.16 -7.06 2.21
N VAL A 105 -17.57 -5.99 2.73
CA VAL A 105 -18.21 -4.68 2.88
C VAL A 105 -17.46 -3.68 2.00
N ILE A 106 -18.20 -2.85 1.27
CA ILE A 106 -17.64 -1.69 0.57
C ILE A 106 -17.96 -0.46 1.41
N SER A 107 -16.92 0.19 1.92
CA SER A 107 -17.00 1.48 2.59
C SER A 107 -16.52 2.59 1.65
N GLY A 108 -17.15 3.75 1.77
CA GLY A 108 -16.76 4.93 1.01
C GLY A 108 -15.51 5.58 1.59
N ASN A 109 -14.49 5.81 0.77
CA ASN A 109 -13.43 6.77 1.12
C ASN A 109 -13.88 8.21 0.81
N THR A 110 -15.08 8.60 1.25
CA THR A 110 -15.75 9.83 0.77
C THR A 110 -15.21 11.10 1.39
N ASN A 111 -14.65 11.02 2.60
CA ASN A 111 -14.15 12.18 3.33
C ASN A 111 -12.65 12.45 3.09
N GLY A 112 -11.96 11.59 2.33
CA GLY A 112 -10.51 11.66 2.11
C GLY A 112 -9.67 11.35 3.35
N ALA A 113 -10.31 11.01 4.48
CA ALA A 113 -9.64 10.56 5.68
C ALA A 113 -8.94 9.22 5.42
N PRO A 114 -7.75 9.00 6.00
CA PRO A 114 -7.09 7.71 5.90
C PRO A 114 -7.93 6.63 6.61
N GLN A 115 -8.12 5.50 5.95
CA GLN A 115 -8.58 4.30 6.62
C GLN A 115 -7.48 3.83 7.56
N VAL A 116 -7.85 3.51 8.80
CA VAL A 116 -6.95 2.90 9.76
C VAL A 116 -7.46 1.53 10.18
N VAL A 117 -6.55 0.59 10.33
CA VAL A 117 -6.76 -0.75 10.87
C VAL A 117 -5.69 -1.05 11.91
N TYR A 118 -5.99 -1.93 12.85
CA TYR A 118 -5.08 -2.25 13.95
C TYR A 118 -5.06 -3.74 14.26
N CYS A 119 -3.95 -4.24 14.80
CA CYS A 119 -3.74 -5.62 15.16
C CYS A 119 -2.93 -5.71 16.45
N PHE A 120 -3.36 -6.59 17.36
CA PHE A 120 -2.68 -6.80 18.62
C PHE A 120 -1.42 -7.65 18.43
N GLU A 121 -0.31 -7.25 19.05
CA GLU A 121 0.92 -8.05 19.06
C GLU A 121 0.91 -9.12 20.15
N THR A 122 0.06 -8.99 21.17
CA THR A 122 0.00 -9.89 22.31
C THR A 122 -1.44 -10.16 22.76
N GLY A 123 -1.63 -11.16 23.62
CA GLY A 123 -2.92 -11.48 24.22
C GLY A 123 -3.80 -12.41 23.36
N ALA A 124 -5.06 -12.56 23.77
CA ALA A 124 -6.00 -13.51 23.17
C ALA A 124 -6.42 -13.15 21.73
N TYR A 125 -6.23 -11.89 21.33
CA TYR A 125 -6.57 -11.37 20.01
C TYR A 125 -5.32 -11.08 19.16
N ALA A 126 -4.17 -11.63 19.54
CA ALA A 126 -2.92 -11.43 18.81
C ALA A 126 -3.04 -11.93 17.36
N ALA A 127 -2.35 -11.25 16.43
CA ALA A 127 -2.35 -11.53 14.98
C ALA A 127 -3.69 -11.30 14.25
N THR A 128 -4.75 -10.86 14.94
CA THR A 128 -6.03 -10.52 14.31
C THR A 128 -6.08 -9.03 14.02
N TRP A 129 -6.42 -8.68 12.78
CA TRP A 129 -6.65 -7.31 12.34
C TRP A 129 -8.10 -6.89 12.57
N TRP A 130 -8.28 -5.64 12.94
CA TRP A 130 -9.55 -5.01 13.28
C TRP A 130 -9.72 -3.67 12.58
N VAL A 131 -10.97 -3.32 12.29
CA VAL A 131 -11.32 -2.08 11.60
C VAL A 131 -12.66 -1.51 12.10
N HIS A 132 -12.79 -0.19 12.09
CA HIS A 132 -14.08 0.50 12.16
C HIS A 132 -14.57 0.79 10.74
N ILE A 133 -15.83 0.50 10.46
CA ILE A 133 -16.44 0.69 9.14
C ILE A 133 -17.47 1.82 9.23
N ASP A 134 -17.42 2.79 8.32
CA ASP A 134 -18.43 3.86 8.18
C ASP A 134 -18.82 4.57 9.50
N ASP A 135 -17.82 4.90 10.34
CA ASP A 135 -18.00 5.52 11.66
C ASP A 135 -18.83 4.68 12.66
N ASP A 136 -18.91 3.35 12.47
CA ASP A 136 -19.48 2.44 13.47
C ASP A 136 -18.59 2.39 14.72
N ASP A 137 -19.23 2.45 15.89
CA ASP A 137 -18.61 2.35 17.21
C ASP A 137 -18.07 0.93 17.49
N HIS A 138 -18.39 -0.04 16.63
CA HIS A 138 -17.89 -1.41 16.70
C HIS A 138 -16.67 -1.63 15.80
N SER A 139 -15.72 -2.40 16.34
CA SER A 139 -14.63 -2.96 15.56
C SER A 139 -14.98 -4.34 15.02
N TYR A 140 -14.59 -4.61 13.78
CA TYR A 140 -14.79 -5.88 13.09
C TYR A 140 -13.46 -6.55 12.83
N ASP A 141 -13.41 -7.88 13.00
CA ASP A 141 -12.26 -8.70 12.65
C ASP A 141 -12.20 -8.98 11.13
N ILE A 142 -11.03 -8.75 10.54
CA ILE A 142 -10.84 -8.73 9.08
C ILE A 142 -9.76 -9.69 8.63
N SER A 143 -9.95 -10.21 7.42
CA SER A 143 -9.00 -11.09 6.72
C SER A 143 -8.25 -10.38 5.60
N SER A 144 -8.86 -9.36 4.98
CA SER A 144 -8.19 -8.51 3.99
C SER A 144 -8.80 -7.12 3.93
N ILE A 145 -8.01 -6.18 3.45
CA ILE A 145 -8.49 -4.86 3.06
C ILE A 145 -7.81 -4.40 1.77
N GLU A 146 -8.55 -3.73 0.89
CA GLU A 146 -8.01 -3.21 -0.36
C GLU A 146 -8.76 -2.00 -0.91
N CYS A 147 -8.13 -1.28 -1.84
CA CYS A 147 -8.79 -0.24 -2.61
C CYS A 147 -9.29 -0.83 -3.93
N LYS A 148 -10.62 -0.98 -4.07
CA LYS A 148 -11.28 -1.65 -5.18
C LYS A 148 -12.08 -0.68 -6.04
N ASN A 149 -12.06 -0.83 -7.36
CA ASN A 149 -13.05 -0.14 -8.20
C ASN A 149 -14.44 -0.77 -8.00
N LEU A 150 -15.49 0.02 -8.24
CA LEU A 150 -16.85 -0.47 -8.41
C LEU A 150 -17.19 -0.71 -9.88
#